data_AF-A0A2G6LE41-F1
#
_entry.id   AF-A0A2G6LE41-F1
#
_cell.length_a   1.000
_cell.length_b   1.000
_cell.length_c   1.000
_cell.angle_alpha   90.00
_cell.angle_beta   90.00
_cell.angle_gamma   90.00
#
_symmetry.space_group_name_H-M   'P 1'
#
loop_
_entity.id
_entity.type
_entity.pdbx_description
1 polymer ?
#
loop_
_entity_poly.entity_id
_entity_poly.type
_entity_poly.pdbx_seq_one_letter_code
_entity_poly.pdbx_strand_id
1 'polypeptide(L)'
;MIQTAVGGNRGKNQYIELVTKGATAKVSPILRKASDMSGGFIASCRNPIRAGYVKKHAALGGISLALKLGQAMFEAEKIGGSAVMDAICKATDGQIIRSGKVAENTLRYTDEAFDVGVITVGKGSDAIALHTMNEFMAVDDADGKRIASYPDVITVLGDDGLPVSAGKLTPGMSVHVFHISMDKIPLASSVKDPAVYPPVEAILGINLSDYALA
;
A
#
# COMPACT_ATOMS: atom_id res chain seq x y z
N MET A 1 19.96 8.66 -12.05
CA MET A 1 19.77 7.47 -11.21
C MET A 1 19.98 6.21 -12.02
N ILE A 2 20.64 5.18 -11.46
CA ILE A 2 20.84 3.87 -12.11
C ILE A 2 19.87 2.88 -11.48
N GLN A 3 19.19 2.09 -12.31
CA GLN A 3 18.33 1.01 -11.88
C GLN A 3 18.65 -0.25 -12.70
N THR A 4 18.84 -1.37 -12.02
CA THR A 4 19.06 -2.67 -12.63
C THR A 4 17.90 -3.60 -12.28
N ALA A 5 17.59 -4.52 -13.19
CA ALA A 5 16.62 -5.57 -12.94
C ALA A 5 17.03 -6.87 -13.64
N VAL A 6 16.68 -7.99 -13.02
CA VAL A 6 16.80 -9.35 -13.56
C VAL A 6 15.59 -10.17 -13.16
N GLY A 7 15.03 -10.95 -14.07
CA GLY A 7 13.92 -11.83 -13.72
C GLY A 7 13.33 -12.56 -14.91
N GLY A 8 12.24 -13.26 -14.63
CA GLY A 8 11.43 -13.96 -15.61
C GLY A 8 11.71 -15.44 -15.80
N ASN A 9 10.67 -16.13 -16.23
CA ASN A 9 10.67 -17.58 -16.36
C ASN A 9 11.44 -18.00 -17.64
N ARG A 10 12.61 -18.62 -17.45
CA ARG A 10 13.44 -19.14 -18.55
C ARG A 10 12.72 -20.19 -19.40
N GLY A 11 11.90 -21.05 -18.79
CA GLY A 11 11.11 -22.07 -19.48
C GLY A 11 10.01 -21.50 -20.37
N LYS A 12 9.66 -20.22 -20.21
CA LYS A 12 8.71 -19.49 -21.07
C LYS A 12 9.39 -18.48 -22.00
N ASN A 13 10.73 -18.48 -22.09
CA ASN A 13 11.51 -17.47 -22.81
C ASN A 13 11.23 -16.01 -22.36
N GLN A 14 10.94 -15.82 -21.06
CA GLN A 14 10.59 -14.52 -20.47
C GLN A 14 11.76 -13.88 -19.71
N TYR A 15 12.96 -14.45 -19.81
CA TYR A 15 14.13 -13.96 -19.09
C TYR A 15 14.55 -12.59 -19.61
N ILE A 16 14.66 -11.61 -18.71
CA ILE A 16 15.10 -10.25 -19.02
C ILE A 16 16.13 -9.81 -17.99
N GLU A 17 17.17 -9.15 -18.48
CA GLU A 17 18.13 -8.36 -17.72
C GLU A 17 18.19 -6.96 -18.30
N LEU A 18 18.29 -5.94 -17.45
CA LEU A 18 18.43 -4.57 -17.92
C LEU A 18 19.19 -3.69 -16.93
N VAL A 19 19.84 -2.68 -17.49
CA VAL A 19 20.42 -1.54 -16.78
C VAL A 19 19.91 -0.27 -17.42
N THR A 20 19.25 0.58 -16.64
CA THR A 20 18.74 1.87 -17.11
C THR A 20 19.36 3.01 -16.30
N LYS A 21 19.61 4.15 -16.96
CA LYS A 21 20.16 5.34 -16.32
C LYS A 21 19.38 6.57 -16.77
N GLY A 22 18.84 7.32 -15.82
CA GLY A 22 18.07 8.54 -16.09
C GLY A 22 17.40 9.11 -14.85
N ALA A 23 16.46 10.04 -15.03
CA ALA A 23 15.59 10.51 -13.96
C ALA A 23 14.65 9.39 -13.49
N THR A 24 14.43 9.23 -12.18
CA THR A 24 13.67 8.11 -11.59
C THR A 24 12.30 7.94 -12.23
N ALA A 25 11.54 9.02 -12.39
CA ALA A 25 10.20 8.99 -13.01
C ALA A 25 10.21 8.53 -14.48
N LYS A 26 11.32 8.74 -15.21
CA LYS A 26 11.45 8.33 -16.62
C LYS A 26 11.91 6.89 -16.79
N VAL A 27 12.74 6.37 -15.87
CA VAL A 27 13.26 4.99 -15.97
C VAL A 27 12.44 3.96 -15.21
N SER A 28 11.69 4.36 -14.16
CA SER A 28 10.84 3.42 -13.41
C SER A 28 9.77 2.71 -14.27
N PRO A 29 9.14 3.35 -15.28
CA PRO A 29 8.22 2.66 -16.19
C PRO A 29 8.90 1.53 -16.99
N ILE A 30 10.19 1.66 -17.31
CA ILE A 30 10.96 0.62 -18.01
C ILE A 30 11.04 -0.64 -17.15
N LEU A 31 11.35 -0.49 -15.86
CA LEU A 31 11.41 -1.62 -14.93
C LEU A 31 10.03 -2.27 -14.74
N ARG A 32 8.96 -1.49 -14.64
CA ARG A 32 7.59 -2.05 -14.56
C ARG A 32 7.27 -2.85 -15.82
N LYS A 33 7.57 -2.32 -17.00
CA LYS A 33 7.31 -3.03 -18.25
C LYS A 33 8.15 -4.31 -18.37
N ALA A 34 9.40 -4.28 -17.93
CA ALA A 34 10.22 -5.48 -17.86
C ALA A 34 9.63 -6.52 -16.90
N SER A 35 9.12 -6.10 -15.73
CA SER A 35 8.43 -6.99 -14.78
C SER A 35 7.24 -7.69 -15.43
N ASP A 36 6.37 -6.92 -16.09
CA ASP A 36 5.21 -7.41 -16.84
C ASP A 36 5.63 -8.43 -17.91
N MET A 37 6.59 -8.08 -18.77
CA MET A 37 7.12 -8.95 -19.82
C MET A 37 7.79 -10.23 -19.27
N SER A 38 8.36 -10.15 -18.06
CA SER A 38 8.99 -11.28 -17.36
C SER A 38 7.99 -12.18 -16.63
N GLY A 39 6.68 -11.95 -16.74
CA GLY A 39 5.67 -12.76 -16.06
C GLY A 39 5.33 -12.26 -14.65
N GLY A 40 5.49 -10.95 -14.41
CA GLY A 40 5.05 -10.25 -13.21
C GLY A 40 6.09 -10.11 -12.10
N PHE A 41 7.31 -10.62 -12.27
CA PHE A 41 8.32 -10.58 -11.20
C PHE A 41 9.75 -10.33 -11.73
N ILE A 42 10.42 -9.37 -11.10
CA ILE A 42 11.85 -9.06 -11.26
C ILE A 42 12.49 -8.79 -9.90
N ALA A 43 13.75 -9.18 -9.75
CA ALA A 43 14.63 -8.62 -8.74
C ALA A 43 15.18 -7.30 -9.27
N SER A 44 15.19 -6.24 -8.46
CA SER A 44 15.75 -4.94 -8.87
C SER A 44 16.68 -4.36 -7.82
N CYS A 45 17.80 -3.79 -8.26
CA CYS A 45 18.67 -2.97 -7.44
C CYS A 45 18.64 -1.55 -7.99
N ARG A 46 18.27 -0.60 -7.14
CA ARG A 46 18.02 0.78 -7.57
C ARG A 46 18.88 1.71 -6.75
N ASN A 47 19.36 2.76 -7.40
CA ASN A 47 19.79 3.99 -6.75
C ASN A 47 20.87 3.77 -5.67
N PRO A 48 22.13 3.47 -6.05
CA PRO A 48 23.21 3.55 -5.08
C PRO A 48 23.29 4.97 -4.53
N ILE A 49 22.98 5.13 -3.24
CA ILE A 49 22.94 6.41 -2.55
C ILE A 49 23.85 6.38 -1.33
N ARG A 50 24.35 7.56 -0.94
CA ARG A 50 25.23 7.69 0.22
C ARG A 50 24.46 7.42 1.50
N ALA A 51 25.11 6.79 2.49
CA ALA A 51 24.52 6.56 3.80
C ALA A 51 24.02 7.85 4.48
N GLY A 52 24.73 8.97 4.30
CA GLY A 52 24.29 10.29 4.80
C GLY A 52 22.97 10.77 4.19
N TYR A 53 22.68 10.42 2.92
CA TYR A 53 21.40 10.69 2.29
C TYR A 53 20.29 9.83 2.93
N VAL A 54 20.54 8.53 3.12
CA VAL A 54 19.61 7.62 3.81
C VAL A 54 19.29 8.14 5.21
N LYS A 55 20.31 8.52 5.99
CA LYS A 55 20.15 9.07 7.34
C LYS A 55 19.24 10.32 7.38
N LYS A 56 19.25 11.13 6.33
CA LYS A 56 18.46 12.36 6.24
C LYS A 56 17.04 12.14 5.71
N HIS A 57 16.83 11.15 4.84
CA HIS A 57 15.62 11.08 4.00
C HIS A 57 14.78 9.82 4.20
N ALA A 58 15.30 8.74 4.81
CA ALA A 58 14.57 7.49 4.97
C ALA A 58 13.62 7.52 6.17
N ALA A 59 12.59 6.66 6.13
CA ALA A 59 11.76 6.30 7.28
C ALA A 59 12.56 5.44 8.28
N LEU A 60 13.49 6.06 9.00
CA LEU A 60 14.36 5.35 9.95
C LEU A 60 13.53 4.67 11.05
N GLY A 61 13.86 3.41 11.35
CA GLY A 61 13.15 2.61 12.36
C GLY A 61 11.92 1.86 11.84
N GLY A 62 11.48 2.09 10.59
CA GLY A 62 10.31 1.42 10.02
C GLY A 62 10.39 -0.12 10.04
N ILE A 63 11.56 -0.69 9.71
CA ILE A 63 11.76 -2.15 9.78
C ILE A 63 11.67 -2.66 11.22
N SER A 64 12.27 -1.95 12.18
CA SER A 64 12.20 -2.33 13.59
C SER A 64 10.76 -2.25 14.14
N LEU A 65 9.98 -1.27 13.69
CA LEU A 65 8.56 -1.15 14.03
C LEU A 65 7.77 -2.34 13.46
N ALA A 66 7.98 -2.69 12.18
CA ALA A 66 7.32 -3.83 11.55
C ALA A 66 7.65 -5.16 12.24
N LEU A 67 8.92 -5.38 12.64
CA LEU A 67 9.33 -6.57 13.39
C LEU A 67 8.66 -6.66 14.76
N LYS A 68 8.59 -5.54 15.50
CA LYS A 68 7.91 -5.48 16.80
C LYS A 68 6.41 -5.76 16.66
N LEU A 69 5.77 -5.20 15.64
CA LEU A 69 4.37 -5.46 15.33
C LEU A 69 4.14 -6.95 15.02
N GLY A 70 4.97 -7.54 14.15
CA GLY A 70 4.88 -8.96 13.80
C GLY A 70 5.04 -9.88 15.01
N GLN A 71 5.95 -9.57 15.93
CA GLN A 71 6.10 -10.31 17.18
C GLN A 71 4.84 -10.23 18.05
N ALA A 72 4.25 -9.04 18.21
CA ALA A 72 3.02 -8.85 18.98
C ALA A 72 1.83 -9.61 18.35
N MET A 73 1.72 -9.60 17.02
CA MET A 73 0.70 -10.38 16.29
C MET A 73 0.88 -11.88 16.53
N PHE A 74 2.12 -12.39 16.39
CA PHE A 74 2.43 -13.81 16.57
C PHE A 74 2.12 -14.31 17.98
N GLU A 75 2.39 -13.50 19.01
CA GLU A 75 2.06 -13.85 20.40
C GLU A 75 0.55 -13.94 20.66
N ALA A 76 -0.24 -13.12 19.95
CA ALA A 76 -1.70 -13.07 20.05
C ALA A 76 -2.41 -14.10 19.15
N GLU A 77 -1.74 -14.61 18.11
CA GLU A 77 -2.33 -15.50 17.09
C GLU A 77 -2.99 -16.74 17.70
N LYS A 78 -2.35 -17.35 18.71
CA LYS A 78 -2.89 -18.53 19.42
C LYS A 78 -4.17 -18.26 20.20
N ILE A 79 -4.51 -17.00 20.47
CA ILE A 79 -5.72 -16.59 21.19
C ILE A 79 -6.88 -16.39 20.21
N GLY A 80 -6.58 -15.87 19.01
CA GLY A 80 -7.53 -15.70 17.92
C GLY A 80 -7.46 -14.31 17.26
N GLY A 81 -8.13 -14.14 16.13
CA GLY A 81 -8.00 -12.94 15.30
C GLY A 81 -8.41 -11.62 15.98
N SER A 82 -9.40 -11.64 16.88
CA SER A 82 -9.71 -10.44 17.68
C SER A 82 -8.54 -10.00 18.54
N ALA A 83 -7.83 -10.95 19.18
CA ALA A 83 -6.66 -10.62 19.99
C ALA A 83 -5.49 -10.12 19.12
N VAL A 84 -5.35 -10.64 17.90
CA VAL A 84 -4.38 -10.14 16.92
C VAL A 84 -4.71 -8.69 16.55
N MET A 85 -5.96 -8.36 16.25
CA MET A 85 -6.39 -7.00 15.95
C MET A 85 -6.16 -6.04 17.13
N ASP A 86 -6.47 -6.46 18.36
CA ASP A 86 -6.20 -5.68 19.56
C ASP A 86 -4.69 -5.43 19.74
N ALA A 87 -3.86 -6.45 19.49
CA ALA A 87 -2.40 -6.34 19.53
C ALA A 87 -1.88 -5.38 18.46
N ILE A 88 -2.44 -5.41 17.24
CA ILE A 88 -2.11 -4.47 16.16
C ILE A 88 -2.42 -3.04 16.61
N CYS A 89 -3.66 -2.77 17.05
CA CYS A 89 -4.09 -1.44 17.49
C CYS A 89 -3.20 -0.92 18.62
N LYS A 90 -2.93 -1.76 19.64
CA LYS A 90 -2.08 -1.40 20.77
C LYS A 90 -0.63 -1.13 20.38
N ALA A 91 -0.04 -1.94 19.52
CA ALA A 91 1.38 -1.82 19.15
C ALA A 91 1.67 -0.62 18.24
N THR A 92 0.65 -0.15 17.52
CA THR A 92 0.77 0.91 16.51
C THR A 92 0.10 2.22 16.91
N ASP A 93 -0.70 2.19 17.99
CA ASP A 93 -1.64 3.25 18.34
C ASP A 93 -2.60 3.59 17.17
N GLY A 94 -2.94 2.56 16.39
CA GLY A 94 -3.93 2.61 15.32
C GLY A 94 -5.32 2.15 15.78
N GLN A 95 -6.27 2.14 14.86
CA GLN A 95 -7.67 1.82 15.15
C GLN A 95 -8.36 1.09 13.99
N ILE A 96 -9.37 0.28 14.32
CA ILE A 96 -10.33 -0.23 13.34
C ILE A 96 -11.38 0.86 13.10
N ILE A 97 -11.36 1.46 11.91
CA ILE A 97 -12.33 2.50 11.53
C ILE A 97 -13.64 1.92 11.01
N ARG A 98 -13.63 0.66 10.54
CA ARG A 98 -14.83 -0.03 10.08
C ARG A 98 -14.68 -1.55 10.13
N SER A 99 -15.72 -2.22 10.59
CA SER A 99 -15.91 -3.66 10.43
C SER A 99 -17.16 -3.91 9.60
N GLY A 100 -17.12 -4.86 8.67
CA GLY A 100 -18.28 -5.17 7.85
C GLY A 100 -17.97 -6.14 6.72
N LYS A 101 -18.95 -6.35 5.84
CA LYS A 101 -18.76 -7.16 4.65
C LYS A 101 -18.38 -6.30 3.46
N VAL A 102 -17.49 -6.80 2.61
CA VAL A 102 -17.25 -6.23 1.28
C VAL A 102 -18.57 -6.29 0.51
N ALA A 103 -19.09 -5.14 0.12
CA ALA A 103 -20.31 -5.06 -0.68
C ALA A 103 -20.00 -5.12 -2.19
N GLU A 104 -18.92 -4.47 -2.60
CA GLU A 104 -18.51 -4.34 -3.99
C GLU A 104 -16.99 -4.22 -4.09
N ASN A 105 -16.41 -4.73 -5.17
CA ASN A 105 -15.02 -4.53 -5.53
C ASN A 105 -14.92 -4.24 -7.03
N THR A 106 -14.42 -3.06 -7.39
CA THR A 106 -14.25 -2.60 -8.79
C THR A 106 -12.80 -2.63 -9.27
N LEU A 107 -11.91 -3.23 -8.48
CA LEU A 107 -10.47 -3.32 -8.74
C LEU A 107 -10.22 -4.03 -10.07
N ARG A 108 -9.43 -3.38 -10.93
CA ARG A 108 -9.04 -3.89 -12.24
C ARG A 108 -7.56 -3.63 -12.49
N TYR A 109 -6.91 -4.56 -13.17
CA TYR A 109 -5.54 -4.38 -13.63
C TYR A 109 -5.51 -3.44 -14.85
N THR A 110 -4.63 -2.44 -14.84
CA THR A 110 -4.49 -1.43 -15.91
C THR A 110 -3.27 -1.67 -16.78
N ASP A 111 -3.22 -1.00 -17.94
CA ASP A 111 -2.09 -1.08 -18.88
C ASP A 111 -0.78 -0.54 -18.30
N GLU A 112 -0.86 0.29 -17.25
CA GLU A 112 0.28 0.81 -16.49
C GLU A 112 0.82 -0.16 -15.43
N ALA A 113 0.26 -1.39 -15.37
CA ALA A 113 0.59 -2.45 -14.42
C ALA A 113 0.24 -2.08 -12.96
N PHE A 114 -0.98 -1.57 -12.75
CA PHE A 114 -1.55 -1.28 -11.45
C PHE A 114 -2.92 -1.94 -11.28
N ASP A 115 -3.24 -2.34 -10.06
CA ASP A 115 -4.60 -2.69 -9.65
C ASP A 115 -5.31 -1.42 -9.16
N VAL A 116 -6.31 -0.94 -9.91
CA VAL A 116 -6.98 0.34 -9.63
C VAL A 116 -8.48 0.14 -9.48
N GLY A 117 -9.07 0.74 -8.43
CA GLY A 117 -10.51 0.73 -8.22
C GLY A 117 -10.91 1.15 -6.82
N VAL A 118 -12.19 0.97 -6.54
CA VAL A 118 -12.81 1.24 -5.24
C VAL A 118 -13.40 -0.05 -4.68
N ILE A 119 -13.14 -0.30 -3.40
CA ILE A 119 -13.70 -1.42 -2.64
C ILE A 119 -14.64 -0.86 -1.58
N THR A 120 -15.90 -1.27 -1.62
CA THR A 120 -16.93 -0.78 -0.70
C THR A 120 -17.11 -1.77 0.44
N VAL A 121 -17.02 -1.30 1.69
CA VAL A 121 -17.27 -2.11 2.90
C VAL A 121 -18.51 -1.58 3.61
N GLY A 122 -19.48 -2.46 3.88
CA GLY A 122 -20.78 -2.08 4.43
C GLY A 122 -21.79 -1.62 3.36
N LYS A 123 -22.92 -1.09 3.81
CA LYS A 123 -24.04 -0.61 2.95
C LYS A 123 -24.72 0.60 3.60
N GLY A 124 -25.42 1.39 2.79
CA GLY A 124 -26.21 2.53 3.27
C GLY A 124 -25.34 3.65 3.83
N SER A 125 -25.85 4.35 4.84
CA SER A 125 -25.16 5.48 5.52
C SER A 125 -23.83 5.11 6.17
N ASP A 126 -23.63 3.82 6.47
CA ASP A 126 -22.45 3.35 7.17
C ASP A 126 -21.43 2.70 6.21
N ALA A 127 -21.65 2.78 4.91
CA ALA A 127 -20.68 2.30 3.93
C ALA A 127 -19.41 3.18 3.95
N ILE A 128 -18.27 2.56 3.67
CA ILE A 128 -17.03 3.27 3.36
C ILE A 128 -16.49 2.81 2.01
N ALA A 129 -15.82 3.73 1.32
CA ALA A 129 -15.18 3.50 0.03
C ALA A 129 -13.65 3.51 0.20
N LEU A 130 -13.00 2.39 -0.12
CA LEU A 130 -11.55 2.23 -0.10
C LEU A 130 -11.00 2.49 -1.51
N HIS A 131 -10.45 3.68 -1.74
CA HIS A 131 -9.77 4.01 -2.99
C HIS A 131 -8.43 3.31 -3.06
N THR A 132 -8.20 2.54 -4.12
CA THR A 132 -7.09 1.59 -4.19
C THR A 132 -6.30 1.77 -5.49
N MET A 133 -4.97 1.81 -5.35
CA MET A 133 -4.00 1.69 -6.44
C MET A 133 -2.86 0.80 -5.95
N ASN A 134 -2.94 -0.51 -6.18
CA ASN A 134 -2.20 -1.60 -5.51
C ASN A 134 -2.42 -1.66 -3.98
N GLU A 135 -2.18 -0.54 -3.31
CA GLU A 135 -2.40 -0.31 -1.89
C GLU A 135 -3.67 0.51 -1.65
N PHE A 136 -4.19 0.48 -0.42
CA PHE A 136 -5.32 1.29 0.01
C PHE A 136 -4.85 2.74 0.23
N MET A 137 -5.31 3.64 -0.64
CA MET A 137 -4.80 5.01 -0.73
C MET A 137 -5.64 6.02 0.05
N ALA A 138 -6.96 5.81 0.13
CA ALA A 138 -7.85 6.66 0.90
C ALA A 138 -9.12 5.92 1.31
N VAL A 139 -9.77 6.44 2.34
CA VAL A 139 -11.08 5.98 2.83
C VAL A 139 -12.02 7.17 2.90
N ASP A 140 -13.14 7.09 2.20
CA ASP A 140 -14.24 8.06 2.32
C ASP A 140 -15.46 7.39 2.96
N ASP A 141 -16.26 8.15 3.70
CA ASP A 141 -17.57 7.71 4.20
C ASP A 141 -18.64 7.71 3.09
N ALA A 142 -19.87 7.30 3.43
CA ALA A 142 -20.98 7.22 2.50
C ALA A 142 -21.38 8.58 1.89
N ASP A 143 -21.05 9.69 2.54
CA ASP A 143 -21.30 11.05 2.07
C ASP A 143 -20.13 11.62 1.25
N GLY A 144 -19.06 10.84 1.05
CA GLY A 144 -17.86 11.22 0.32
C GLY A 144 -16.86 12.06 1.12
N LYS A 145 -17.00 12.11 2.45
CA LYS A 145 -16.05 12.81 3.31
C LYS A 145 -14.85 11.91 3.63
N ARG A 146 -13.65 12.47 3.50
CA ARG A 146 -12.38 11.78 3.79
C ARG A 146 -12.27 11.40 5.28
N ILE A 147 -12.12 10.11 5.54
CA ILE A 147 -11.80 9.55 6.86
C ILE A 147 -10.28 9.43 7.05
N ALA A 148 -9.60 8.85 6.06
CA ALA A 148 -8.16 8.58 6.10
C ALA A 148 -7.56 8.67 4.69
N SER A 149 -6.30 9.09 4.59
CA SER A 149 -5.63 9.29 3.30
C SER A 149 -4.16 8.95 3.41
N TYR A 150 -3.54 8.47 2.33
CA TYR A 150 -2.10 8.46 2.20
C TYR A 150 -1.53 9.83 2.61
N PRO A 151 -0.52 9.90 3.50
CA PRO A 151 0.42 8.84 3.88
C PRO A 151 0.09 8.08 5.17
N ASP A 152 -1.15 8.16 5.66
CA ASP A 152 -1.63 7.23 6.68
C ASP A 152 -1.43 5.79 6.23
N VAL A 153 -1.28 4.88 7.19
CA VAL A 153 -1.34 3.44 6.90
C VAL A 153 -2.80 3.01 6.94
N ILE A 154 -3.30 2.57 5.80
CA ILE A 154 -4.62 1.96 5.66
C ILE A 154 -4.40 0.50 5.28
N THR A 155 -5.05 -0.42 5.99
CA THR A 155 -5.04 -1.84 5.63
C THR A 155 -6.38 -2.48 5.92
N VAL A 156 -6.58 -3.67 5.37
CA VAL A 156 -7.77 -4.48 5.59
C VAL A 156 -7.32 -5.79 6.24
N LEU A 157 -7.94 -6.14 7.36
CA LEU A 157 -7.70 -7.37 8.10
C LEU A 157 -8.88 -8.32 7.91
N GLY A 158 -8.61 -9.63 7.86
CA GLY A 158 -9.63 -10.66 7.96
C GLY A 158 -10.08 -10.90 9.40
N ASP A 159 -11.07 -11.77 9.59
CA ASP A 159 -11.55 -12.19 10.92
C ASP A 159 -10.43 -12.91 11.74
N ASP A 160 -9.39 -13.41 11.06
CA ASP A 160 -8.18 -13.99 11.65
C ASP A 160 -7.15 -12.93 12.08
N GLY A 161 -7.42 -11.64 11.84
CA GLY A 161 -6.54 -10.53 12.15
C GLY A 161 -5.35 -10.37 11.19
N LEU A 162 -5.28 -11.17 10.11
CA LEU A 162 -4.21 -11.10 9.13
C LEU A 162 -4.54 -10.11 7.99
N PRO A 163 -3.53 -9.42 7.42
CA PRO A 163 -3.75 -8.48 6.34
C PRO A 163 -4.20 -9.17 5.06
N VAL A 164 -5.22 -8.59 4.41
CA VAL A 164 -5.78 -9.05 3.14
C VAL A 164 -5.41 -8.06 2.05
N SER A 165 -4.71 -8.54 1.02
CA SER A 165 -4.37 -7.72 -0.15
C SER A 165 -5.63 -7.31 -0.90
N ALA A 166 -5.64 -6.11 -1.48
CA ALA A 166 -6.80 -5.57 -2.20
C ALA A 166 -7.33 -6.52 -3.29
N GLY A 167 -6.44 -7.13 -4.09
CA GLY A 167 -6.81 -8.09 -5.13
C GLY A 167 -7.40 -9.41 -4.64
N LYS A 168 -7.40 -9.67 -3.33
CA LYS A 168 -8.03 -10.86 -2.71
C LYS A 168 -9.38 -10.56 -2.08
N LEU A 169 -9.80 -9.29 -2.02
CA LEU A 169 -11.09 -8.91 -1.46
C LEU A 169 -12.21 -9.26 -2.45
N THR A 170 -13.21 -9.99 -1.99
CA THR A 170 -14.37 -10.39 -2.80
C THR A 170 -15.67 -10.03 -2.07
N PRO A 171 -16.75 -9.70 -2.82
CA PRO A 171 -18.04 -9.41 -2.21
C PRO A 171 -18.51 -10.52 -1.25
N GLY A 172 -19.00 -10.11 -0.09
CA GLY A 172 -19.48 -11.00 0.98
C GLY A 172 -18.44 -11.34 2.04
N MET A 173 -17.14 -11.11 1.80
CA MET A 173 -16.08 -11.33 2.80
C MET A 173 -16.25 -10.40 3.99
N SER A 174 -16.18 -10.95 5.21
CA SER A 174 -16.07 -10.18 6.45
C SER A 174 -14.66 -9.64 6.61
N VAL A 175 -14.54 -8.34 6.89
CA VAL A 175 -13.26 -7.64 6.99
C VAL A 175 -13.31 -6.50 8.01
N HIS A 176 -12.12 -6.07 8.41
CA HIS A 176 -11.88 -4.97 9.33
C HIS A 176 -10.89 -3.98 8.71
N VAL A 177 -11.33 -2.75 8.46
CA VAL A 177 -10.51 -1.68 7.92
C VAL A 177 -9.79 -0.99 9.07
N PHE A 178 -8.46 -1.06 9.03
CA PHE A 178 -7.55 -0.55 10.03
C PHE A 178 -6.79 0.68 9.52
N HIS A 179 -6.51 1.60 10.43
CA HIS A 179 -5.90 2.90 10.15
C HIS A 179 -4.85 3.26 11.20
N ILE A 180 -3.71 3.80 10.75
CA ILE A 180 -2.73 4.52 11.58
C ILE A 180 -2.50 5.89 10.95
N SER A 181 -2.61 6.96 11.75
CA SER A 181 -2.30 8.30 11.27
C SER A 181 -0.80 8.50 11.02
N MET A 182 -0.49 9.30 10.01
CA MET A 182 0.87 9.57 9.54
C MET A 182 1.81 10.16 10.59
N ASP A 183 1.28 10.79 11.65
CA ASP A 183 2.06 11.36 12.76
C ASP A 183 2.60 10.30 13.74
N LYS A 184 2.07 9.06 13.69
CA LYS A 184 2.46 7.96 14.57
C LYS A 184 3.54 7.05 13.99
N ILE A 185 3.93 7.27 12.74
CA ILE A 185 4.86 6.40 12.01
C ILE A 185 6.04 7.18 11.41
N PRO A 186 7.20 6.53 11.25
CA PRO A 186 8.31 7.14 10.52
C PRO A 186 7.96 7.24 9.03
N LEU A 187 8.06 8.45 8.48
CA LEU A 187 7.85 8.71 7.05
C LEU A 187 9.16 9.08 6.37
N ALA A 188 9.31 8.64 5.12
CA ALA A 188 10.41 9.10 4.28
C ALA A 188 10.12 10.53 3.78
N SER A 189 11.16 11.31 3.52
CA SER A 189 10.97 12.70 3.06
C SER A 189 10.26 12.80 1.70
N SER A 190 10.23 11.73 0.91
CA SER A 190 9.54 11.68 -0.38
C SER A 190 8.02 11.83 -0.25
N VAL A 191 7.46 11.54 0.92
CA VAL A 191 6.04 11.81 1.20
C VAL A 191 5.75 13.31 1.09
N LYS A 192 6.71 14.18 1.41
CA LYS A 192 6.52 15.64 1.33
C LYS A 192 6.87 16.23 -0.04
N ASP A 193 7.12 15.38 -1.04
CA ASP A 193 7.45 15.83 -2.39
C ASP A 193 6.15 16.02 -3.19
N PRO A 194 5.71 17.26 -3.48
CA PRO A 194 4.46 17.50 -4.21
C PRO A 194 4.46 16.89 -5.62
N ALA A 195 5.63 16.61 -6.20
CA ALA A 195 5.72 16.05 -7.55
C ALA A 195 5.24 14.59 -7.66
N VAL A 196 5.08 13.87 -6.54
CA VAL A 196 4.66 12.46 -6.55
C VAL A 196 3.15 12.25 -6.63
N TYR A 197 2.36 13.28 -6.30
CA TYR A 197 0.90 13.19 -6.17
C TYR A 197 0.15 13.25 -7.51
N PRO A 198 0.44 14.19 -8.44
CA PRO A 198 -0.39 14.37 -9.63
C PRO A 198 -0.63 13.11 -10.47
N PRO A 199 0.36 12.21 -10.70
CA PRO A 199 0.12 10.98 -11.44
C PRO A 199 -0.86 10.02 -10.75
N VAL A 200 -0.82 9.95 -9.42
CA VAL A 200 -1.69 9.05 -8.63
C VAL A 200 -3.10 9.64 -8.52
N GLU A 201 -3.21 10.93 -8.25
CA GLU A 201 -4.48 11.66 -8.19
C GLU A 201 -5.20 11.62 -9.54
N ALA A 202 -4.49 11.72 -10.66
CA ALA A 202 -5.06 11.59 -12.00
C ALA A 202 -5.66 10.20 -12.28
N ILE A 203 -5.07 9.14 -11.71
CA ILE A 203 -5.55 7.76 -11.85
C ILE A 203 -6.76 7.49 -10.95
N LEU A 204 -6.69 7.95 -9.70
CA LEU A 204 -7.73 7.69 -8.70
C LEU A 204 -8.90 8.67 -8.79
N GLY A 205 -8.70 9.85 -9.38
CA GLY A 205 -9.71 10.91 -9.45
C GLY A 205 -10.00 11.59 -8.10
N ILE A 206 -9.07 11.50 -7.14
CA ILE A 206 -9.21 12.09 -5.80
C ILE A 206 -7.98 12.94 -5.45
N ASN A 207 -8.17 13.96 -4.60
CA ASN A 207 -7.06 14.69 -3.99
C ASN A 207 -6.50 13.90 -2.79
N LEU A 208 -5.18 13.76 -2.77
CA LEU A 208 -4.38 13.17 -1.69
C LEU A 208 -3.38 14.18 -1.13
N SER A 209 -2.91 15.10 -1.97
CA SER A 209 -1.85 16.06 -1.64
C SER A 209 -2.24 17.07 -0.57
N ASP A 210 -3.50 17.55 -0.54
CA ASP A 210 -3.94 18.51 0.47
C ASP A 210 -3.88 17.92 1.87
N TYR A 211 -4.16 16.62 2.00
CA TYR A 211 -4.03 15.90 3.27
C TYR A 211 -2.56 15.67 3.64
N ALA A 212 -1.77 15.20 2.67
CA ALA A 212 -0.40 14.76 2.93
C ALA A 212 0.60 15.90 3.15
N LEU A 213 0.31 17.09 2.62
CA LEU A 213 1.19 18.26 2.63
C LEU A 213 0.70 19.36 3.59
N ALA A 214 -0.37 19.12 4.34
CA ALA A 214 -0.89 20.01 5.38
C ALA A 214 0.08 20.19 6.55
#